data_AF-A0A6A6W5T4-F1
#
_entry.id   AF-A0A6A6W5T4-F1
#
_cell.length_a   1.000
_cell.length_b   1.000
_cell.length_c   1.000
_cell.angle_alpha   90.00
_cell.angle_beta   90.00
_cell.angle_gamma   90.00
#
_symmetry.space_group_name_H-M   'P 1'
#
loop_
_entity.id
_entity.type
_entity.pdbx_description
1 polymer ?
#
loop_
_entity_poly.entity_id
_entity_poly.type
_entity_poly.pdbx_seq_one_letter_code
_entity_poly.pdbx_strand_id
1 'polypeptide(L)'
;MDLHEIQDAFYQWFSEANVQFQKIPGSAILLRYIKSSYQDDPVRSAVELFLFLFAVRYLLAPKYSTQKQKIALTEQEIDELVDDWTPEPLVAPQTAFEEIENEKRPVIVGPTGPKSKLSNGRTVTNLASYNFYNFVGNETLKEKAVQTLRTYGVGPCGPPGFYGTQDVHMKTEADVASHLGVESCIVYAQSFSTISGCIPAFSKRGDIIVADSALNYSARKGVQISRSTVKWFEHNNMKDLEQVLQKVTKEQMKKPLTRRFIITEGLFETTGDVVDLPKLVELKLKYKFRIILDETWSYGVLGRTGRGVTEAQNVDPTQVDMIIGNLSGPLCAAGGFCAGTEEVVSHQRLSSASYTFSAALPAMLATTASETIRLIQESPEILAQLRENIKAMRSQLDPRSDWVRCTSATDNPILLLVLKQDALTSRNFGQKEQEWILQEVVDECLANGVLITRLKAMPQPLGAAVSAQSPQPQPALKICVTTGLSKKETEKAGVVIRHAITKIMTKKR
;
A
#
# COMPACT_ATOMS: atom_id res chain seq x y z
N MET A 1 -53.81 -44.43 -45.77
CA MET A 1 -53.42 -43.04 -46.05
C MET A 1 -52.85 -43.02 -47.42
N ASP A 2 -53.59 -42.42 -48.33
CA ASP A 2 -53.24 -42.34 -49.75
C ASP A 2 -52.12 -41.32 -49.96
N LEU A 3 -51.28 -41.50 -50.99
CA LEU A 3 -50.09 -40.65 -51.22
C LEU A 3 -50.47 -39.18 -51.45
N HIS A 4 -51.68 -38.94 -51.97
CA HIS A 4 -52.27 -37.61 -52.13
C HIS A 4 -52.72 -36.98 -50.80
N GLU A 5 -53.27 -37.76 -49.86
CA GLU A 5 -53.64 -37.24 -48.53
C GLU A 5 -52.41 -36.79 -47.73
N ILE A 6 -51.28 -37.48 -47.89
CA ILE A 6 -50.01 -37.10 -47.26
C ILE A 6 -49.48 -35.79 -47.84
N GLN A 7 -49.57 -35.61 -49.16
CA GLN A 7 -49.14 -34.38 -49.82
C GLN A 7 -50.01 -33.19 -49.41
N ASP A 8 -51.32 -33.36 -49.36
CA ASP A 8 -52.24 -32.29 -48.98
C ASP A 8 -52.08 -31.92 -47.49
N ALA A 9 -51.91 -32.91 -46.61
CA ALA A 9 -51.61 -32.67 -45.20
C ALA A 9 -50.27 -31.94 -45.03
N PHE A 10 -49.26 -32.27 -45.83
CA PHE A 10 -47.97 -31.60 -45.81
C PHE A 10 -48.06 -30.15 -46.30
N TYR A 11 -48.83 -29.89 -47.36
CA TYR A 11 -49.06 -28.53 -47.87
C TYR A 11 -49.84 -27.66 -46.87
N GLN A 12 -50.87 -28.21 -46.23
CA GLN A 12 -51.60 -27.50 -45.18
C GLN A 12 -50.70 -27.19 -43.99
N TRP A 13 -49.94 -28.17 -43.51
CA TRP A 13 -48.99 -27.97 -42.41
C TRP A 13 -47.92 -26.93 -42.74
N PHE A 14 -47.37 -26.96 -43.95
CA PHE A 14 -46.37 -26.00 -44.40
C PHE A 14 -46.95 -24.58 -44.52
N SER A 15 -48.18 -24.46 -45.04
CA SER A 15 -48.91 -23.20 -45.11
C SER A 15 -49.18 -22.61 -43.72
N GLU A 16 -49.66 -23.41 -42.79
CA GLU A 16 -49.89 -22.99 -41.41
C GLU A 16 -48.59 -22.59 -40.71
N ALA A 17 -47.53 -23.37 -40.87
CA ALA A 17 -46.21 -23.06 -40.33
C ALA A 17 -45.66 -21.73 -40.87
N ASN A 18 -45.84 -21.46 -42.17
CA ASN A 18 -45.41 -20.21 -42.79
C ASN A 18 -46.22 -19.00 -42.26
N VAL A 19 -47.53 -19.15 -42.06
CA VAL A 19 -48.37 -18.10 -41.46
C VAL A 19 -47.97 -17.81 -40.01
N GLN A 20 -47.63 -18.84 -39.22
CA GLN A 20 -47.15 -18.64 -37.85
C GLN A 20 -45.75 -18.01 -37.82
N PHE A 21 -44.86 -18.40 -38.73
CA PHE A 21 -43.52 -17.85 -38.83
C PHE A 21 -43.53 -16.35 -39.19
N GLN A 22 -44.42 -15.92 -40.10
CA GLN A 22 -44.56 -14.50 -40.46
C GLN A 22 -45.09 -13.62 -39.32
N LYS A 23 -45.73 -14.19 -38.29
CA LYS A 23 -46.16 -13.44 -37.10
C LYS A 23 -45.01 -13.13 -36.14
N ILE A 24 -43.84 -13.76 -36.30
CA ILE A 24 -42.67 -13.52 -35.45
C ILE A 24 -42.02 -12.17 -35.85
N PRO A 25 -41.81 -11.23 -34.92
CA PRO A 25 -41.15 -9.96 -35.21
C PRO A 25 -39.75 -10.20 -35.80
N GLY A 26 -39.47 -9.62 -36.99
CA GLY A 26 -38.19 -9.77 -37.70
C GLY A 26 -38.13 -10.93 -38.72
N SER A 27 -39.17 -11.76 -38.81
CA SER A 27 -39.26 -12.87 -39.80
C SER A 27 -39.15 -12.39 -41.26
N ALA A 28 -39.73 -11.23 -41.58
CA ALA A 28 -39.65 -10.63 -42.92
C ALA A 28 -38.20 -10.23 -43.31
N ILE A 29 -37.38 -9.83 -42.34
CA ILE A 29 -35.96 -9.50 -42.57
C ILE A 29 -35.18 -10.79 -42.85
N LEU A 30 -35.45 -11.84 -42.07
CA LEU A 30 -34.82 -13.15 -42.25
C LEU A 30 -35.16 -13.76 -43.62
N LEU A 31 -36.43 -13.72 -44.03
CA LEU A 31 -36.86 -14.19 -45.36
C LEU A 31 -36.22 -13.40 -46.49
N ARG A 32 -36.09 -12.07 -46.33
CA ARG A 32 -35.43 -11.21 -47.31
C ARG A 32 -33.92 -11.50 -47.39
N TYR A 33 -33.27 -11.76 -46.27
CA TYR A 33 -31.86 -12.15 -46.19
C TYR A 33 -31.61 -13.51 -46.86
N ILE A 34 -32.44 -14.51 -46.56
CA ILE A 34 -32.35 -15.84 -47.19
C ILE A 34 -32.57 -15.73 -48.70
N LYS A 35 -33.59 -14.96 -49.12
CA LYS A 35 -33.88 -14.74 -50.55
C LYS A 35 -32.77 -13.96 -51.27
N SER A 36 -32.09 -13.02 -50.60
CA SER A 36 -30.94 -12.31 -51.18
C SER A 36 -29.65 -13.12 -51.18
N SER A 37 -29.47 -14.04 -50.22
CA SER A 37 -28.30 -14.94 -50.18
C SER A 37 -28.35 -16.01 -51.28
N TYR A 38 -29.55 -16.37 -51.76
CA TYR A 38 -29.76 -17.36 -52.82
C TYR A 38 -29.56 -16.83 -54.26
N GLN A 39 -29.28 -15.54 -54.45
CA GLN A 39 -29.03 -14.98 -55.78
C GLN A 39 -27.60 -15.29 -56.25
N ASP A 40 -27.48 -16.32 -57.08
CA ASP A 40 -26.37 -16.65 -57.98
C ASP A 40 -25.08 -17.25 -57.39
N ASP A 41 -25.07 -17.72 -56.13
CA ASP A 41 -23.98 -18.54 -55.61
C ASP A 41 -24.46 -19.71 -54.72
N PRO A 42 -24.67 -20.91 -55.30
CA PRO A 42 -25.10 -22.08 -54.54
C PRO A 42 -24.04 -22.56 -53.53
N VAL A 43 -22.77 -22.25 -53.76
CA VAL A 43 -21.67 -22.63 -52.86
C VAL A 43 -21.73 -21.80 -51.58
N ARG A 44 -21.97 -20.49 -51.71
CA ARG A 44 -22.14 -19.60 -50.55
C ARG A 44 -23.33 -20.01 -49.69
N SER A 45 -24.48 -20.30 -50.30
CA SER A 45 -25.67 -20.75 -49.56
C SER A 45 -25.42 -22.07 -48.82
N ALA A 46 -24.67 -23.00 -49.42
CA ALA A 46 -24.28 -24.25 -48.77
C ALA A 46 -23.32 -24.02 -47.59
N VAL A 47 -22.35 -23.10 -47.73
CA VAL A 47 -21.42 -22.73 -46.66
C VAL A 47 -22.13 -22.02 -45.51
N GLU A 48 -23.04 -21.08 -45.79
CA GLU A 48 -23.83 -20.39 -44.77
C GLU A 48 -24.75 -21.36 -44.02
N LEU A 49 -25.39 -22.31 -44.73
CA LEU A 49 -26.17 -23.38 -44.10
C LEU A 49 -25.29 -24.30 -43.24
N PHE A 50 -24.12 -24.68 -43.73
CA PHE A 50 -23.16 -25.47 -42.95
C PHE A 50 -22.69 -24.72 -41.69
N LEU A 51 -22.35 -23.44 -41.80
CA LEU A 51 -21.95 -22.61 -40.67
C LEU A 51 -23.08 -22.42 -39.67
N PHE A 52 -24.32 -22.26 -40.15
CA PHE A 52 -25.50 -22.19 -39.28
C PHE A 52 -25.73 -23.51 -38.53
N LEU A 53 -25.72 -24.65 -39.24
CA LEU A 53 -25.84 -25.96 -38.62
C LEU A 53 -24.67 -26.26 -37.67
N PHE A 54 -23.46 -25.82 -38.01
CA PHE A 54 -22.29 -25.91 -37.14
C PHE A 54 -22.46 -25.05 -35.89
N ALA A 55 -22.94 -23.82 -36.01
CA ALA A 55 -23.19 -22.92 -34.88
C ALA A 55 -24.30 -23.45 -33.97
N VAL A 56 -25.40 -23.96 -34.54
CA VAL A 56 -26.49 -24.62 -33.80
C VAL A 56 -25.95 -25.86 -33.09
N ARG A 57 -25.20 -26.71 -33.79
CA ARG A 57 -24.56 -27.89 -33.18
C ARG A 57 -23.57 -27.48 -32.10
N TYR A 58 -22.80 -26.41 -32.27
CA TYR A 58 -21.80 -25.95 -31.30
C TYR A 58 -22.45 -25.35 -30.05
N LEU A 59 -23.53 -24.57 -30.22
CA LEU A 59 -24.27 -23.95 -29.13
C LEU A 59 -25.12 -24.96 -28.34
N LEU A 60 -25.67 -25.97 -29.03
CA LEU A 60 -26.45 -27.04 -28.42
C LEU A 60 -25.60 -28.26 -28.04
N ALA A 61 -24.34 -28.33 -28.51
CA ALA A 61 -23.44 -29.37 -28.06
C ALA A 61 -23.25 -29.22 -26.55
N PRO A 62 -23.41 -30.31 -25.79
CA PRO A 62 -23.11 -30.27 -24.37
C PRO A 62 -21.66 -29.80 -24.24
N LYS A 63 -21.44 -28.68 -23.55
CA LYS A 63 -20.09 -28.23 -23.21
C LYS A 63 -19.40 -29.41 -22.55
N TYR A 64 -18.28 -29.87 -23.12
CA TYR A 64 -17.47 -30.90 -22.49
C TYR A 64 -17.26 -30.51 -21.03
N SER A 65 -17.85 -31.27 -20.13
CA SER A 65 -17.57 -31.11 -18.71
C SER A 65 -16.09 -31.46 -18.53
N THR A 66 -15.30 -30.50 -18.07
CA THR A 66 -13.91 -30.73 -17.65
C THR A 66 -13.82 -31.52 -16.35
N GLN A 67 -14.94 -32.01 -15.81
CA GLN A 67 -14.94 -32.90 -14.66
C GLN A 67 -14.77 -34.35 -15.14
N LYS A 68 -13.55 -34.85 -15.01
CA LYS A 68 -13.26 -36.29 -14.93
C LYS A 68 -14.30 -36.93 -14.02
N GLN A 69 -14.92 -38.03 -14.47
CA GLN A 69 -15.82 -38.94 -13.75
C GLN A 69 -16.21 -38.44 -12.34
N LYS A 70 -17.34 -37.73 -12.24
CA LYS A 70 -18.00 -37.58 -10.94
C LYS A 70 -18.56 -38.94 -10.57
N ILE A 71 -17.91 -39.60 -9.62
CA ILE A 71 -18.49 -40.72 -8.90
C ILE A 71 -19.79 -40.19 -8.30
N ALA A 72 -20.93 -40.80 -8.64
CA ALA A 72 -22.21 -40.46 -8.05
C ALA A 72 -22.24 -41.07 -6.66
N LEU A 73 -21.92 -40.26 -5.65
CA LEU A 73 -21.98 -40.65 -4.25
C LEU A 73 -23.45 -40.79 -3.84
N THR A 74 -23.74 -41.83 -3.07
CA THR A 74 -25.02 -42.01 -2.36
C THR A 74 -25.15 -40.94 -1.26
N GLU A 75 -26.38 -40.67 -0.81
CA GLU A 75 -26.60 -39.72 0.31
C GLU A 75 -25.82 -40.15 1.56
N GLN A 76 -25.72 -41.44 1.82
CA GLN A 76 -24.92 -41.99 2.91
C GLN A 76 -23.42 -41.72 2.74
N GLU A 77 -22.85 -41.90 1.54
CA GLU A 77 -21.45 -41.57 1.28
C GLU A 77 -21.17 -40.06 1.37
N ILE A 78 -22.16 -39.21 1.03
CA ILE A 78 -22.05 -37.76 1.22
C ILE A 78 -22.04 -37.43 2.71
N ASP A 79 -22.95 -38.01 3.50
CA ASP A 79 -23.02 -37.80 4.94
C ASP A 79 -21.73 -38.30 5.63
N GLU A 80 -21.22 -39.47 5.25
CA GLU A 80 -19.93 -39.99 5.74
C GLU A 80 -18.76 -39.07 5.39
N LEU A 81 -18.72 -38.53 4.16
CA LEU A 81 -17.69 -37.57 3.76
C LEU A 81 -17.81 -36.23 4.47
N VAL A 82 -19.02 -35.78 4.81
CA VAL A 82 -19.26 -34.55 5.57
C VAL A 82 -18.87 -34.74 7.03
N ASP A 83 -19.19 -35.89 7.62
CA ASP A 83 -18.81 -36.25 8.99
C ASP A 83 -17.29 -36.44 9.14
N ASP A 84 -16.63 -37.03 8.13
CA ASP A 84 -15.17 -37.20 8.07
C ASP A 84 -14.43 -35.90 7.70
N TRP A 85 -15.12 -34.92 7.11
CA TRP A 85 -14.49 -33.68 6.68
C TRP A 85 -14.20 -32.76 7.85
N THR A 86 -12.91 -32.66 8.18
CA THR A 86 -12.42 -31.63 9.10
C THR A 86 -12.04 -30.39 8.28
N PRO A 87 -12.72 -29.23 8.45
CA PRO A 87 -12.32 -28.01 7.78
C PRO A 87 -10.89 -27.64 8.17
N GLU A 88 -10.06 -27.34 7.17
CA GLU A 88 -8.77 -26.70 7.44
C GLU A 88 -9.03 -25.38 8.20
N PRO A 89 -8.26 -25.08 9.26
CA PRO A 89 -8.37 -23.81 9.94
C PRO A 89 -8.23 -22.64 8.96
N LEU A 90 -9.14 -21.67 9.05
CA LEU A 90 -9.10 -20.46 8.21
C LEU A 90 -7.79 -19.66 8.35
N VAL A 91 -7.09 -19.87 9.47
CA VAL A 91 -5.81 -19.25 9.79
C VAL A 91 -4.86 -20.30 10.36
N ALA A 92 -3.58 -20.18 10.02
CA ALA A 92 -2.53 -20.98 10.64
C ALA A 92 -2.52 -20.75 12.17
N PRO A 93 -2.14 -21.77 12.97
CA PRO A 93 -1.94 -21.58 14.40
C PRO A 93 -0.85 -20.53 14.65
N GLN A 94 -0.98 -19.79 15.75
CA GLN A 94 0.02 -18.81 16.13
C GLN A 94 1.34 -19.51 16.42
N THR A 95 2.44 -18.88 16.00
CA THR A 95 3.77 -19.33 16.42
C THR A 95 4.02 -18.92 17.86
N ALA A 96 4.85 -19.68 18.59
CA ALA A 96 5.23 -19.34 19.97
C ALA A 96 5.79 -17.91 20.10
N PHE A 97 6.42 -17.38 19.04
CA PHE A 97 6.91 -16.01 19.02
C PHE A 97 5.77 -14.98 18.93
N GLU A 98 4.74 -15.24 18.11
CA GLU A 98 3.56 -14.38 18.00
C GLU A 98 2.72 -14.39 19.28
N GLU A 99 2.59 -15.55 19.94
CA GLU A 99 1.92 -15.67 21.23
C GLU A 99 2.61 -14.77 22.28
N ILE A 100 3.93 -14.91 22.43
CA ILE A 100 4.72 -14.09 23.37
C ILE A 100 4.63 -12.60 23.02
N GLU A 101 4.70 -12.23 21.74
CA GLU A 101 4.57 -10.84 21.31
C GLU A 101 3.17 -10.26 21.61
N ASN A 102 2.12 -11.07 21.44
CA ASN A 102 0.76 -10.67 21.74
C ASN A 102 0.51 -10.51 23.24
N GLU A 103 0.98 -11.46 24.05
CA GLU A 103 0.86 -11.42 25.52
C GLU A 103 1.63 -10.24 26.13
N LYS A 104 2.84 -9.96 25.63
CA LYS A 104 3.71 -8.88 26.14
C LYS A 104 3.40 -7.51 25.56
N ARG A 105 2.38 -7.38 24.70
CA ARG A 105 2.08 -6.11 24.02
C ARG A 105 1.73 -5.02 25.04
N PRO A 106 2.51 -3.93 25.13
CA PRO A 106 2.24 -2.88 26.10
C PRO A 106 0.98 -2.10 25.71
N VAL A 107 0.10 -1.88 26.69
CA VAL A 107 -1.08 -1.02 26.55
C VAL A 107 -0.78 0.32 27.22
N ILE A 108 -0.86 1.40 26.45
CA ILE A 108 -0.69 2.77 26.96
C ILE A 108 -2.02 3.25 27.55
N VAL A 109 -1.97 3.83 28.76
CA VAL A 109 -3.11 4.43 29.45
C VAL A 109 -2.97 5.94 29.40
N GLY A 110 -3.90 6.61 28.73
CA GLY A 110 -3.86 8.07 28.51
C GLY A 110 -3.16 8.46 27.21
N PRO A 111 -2.66 9.71 27.08
CA PRO A 111 -2.07 10.18 25.84
C PRO A 111 -0.73 9.51 25.53
N THR A 112 -0.48 9.25 24.25
CA THR A 112 0.81 8.78 23.76
C THR A 112 1.77 9.96 23.64
N GLY A 113 2.74 10.04 24.56
CA GLY A 113 3.76 11.08 24.57
C GLY A 113 5.14 10.53 24.94
N PRO A 114 6.18 11.38 24.98
CA PRO A 114 7.55 11.00 25.31
C PRO A 114 7.70 10.28 26.66
N LYS A 115 6.79 10.56 27.60
CA LYS A 115 6.60 9.77 28.82
C LYS A 115 5.20 9.16 28.75
N SER A 116 5.11 7.84 28.65
CA SER A 116 3.83 7.11 28.55
C SER A 116 3.61 6.25 29.79
N LYS A 117 2.39 6.26 30.32
CA LYS A 117 1.96 5.35 31.39
C LYS A 117 1.44 4.05 30.76
N LEU A 118 1.91 2.92 31.26
CA LEU A 118 1.47 1.59 30.83
C LEU A 118 0.35 1.07 31.75
N SER A 119 -0.40 0.08 31.27
CA SER A 119 -1.48 -0.59 32.04
C SER A 119 -1.02 -1.22 33.34
N ASN A 120 0.25 -1.64 33.43
CA ASN A 120 0.89 -2.14 34.64
C ASN A 120 1.28 -1.02 35.65
N GLY A 121 0.90 0.23 35.40
CA GLY A 121 1.16 1.38 36.26
C GLY A 121 2.52 2.05 36.08
N ARG A 122 3.46 1.45 35.33
CA ARG A 122 4.80 2.01 35.11
C ARG A 122 4.75 3.15 34.11
N THR A 123 5.53 4.21 34.37
CA THR A 123 5.78 5.27 33.38
C THR A 123 7.12 5.03 32.71
N VAL A 124 7.14 5.06 31.38
CA VAL A 124 8.32 4.75 30.56
C VAL A 124 8.62 5.88 29.59
N THR A 125 9.89 6.01 29.20
CA THR A 125 10.30 6.88 28.09
C THR A 125 9.92 6.20 26.78
N ASN A 126 9.01 6.80 26.02
CA ASN A 126 8.44 6.20 24.82
C ASN A 126 9.20 6.68 23.57
N LEU A 127 9.95 5.75 22.98
CA LEU A 127 10.66 5.89 21.70
C LEU A 127 10.11 4.89 20.67
N ALA A 128 8.87 4.43 20.85
CA ALA A 128 8.14 3.53 19.94
C ALA A 128 6.96 4.23 19.25
N SER A 129 6.96 5.57 19.23
CA SER A 129 5.90 6.40 18.66
C SER A 129 6.44 7.33 17.58
N TYR A 130 5.69 7.51 16.50
CA TYR A 130 6.00 8.48 15.44
C TYR A 130 5.67 9.94 15.79
N ASN A 131 5.43 10.24 17.08
CA ASN A 131 5.16 11.58 17.59
C ASN A 131 6.47 12.38 17.72
N PHE A 132 7.10 12.70 16.59
CA PHE A 132 8.44 13.30 16.53
C PHE A 132 8.50 14.70 17.16
N TYR A 133 7.40 15.45 17.13
CA TYR A 133 7.36 16.84 17.62
C TYR A 133 6.63 17.01 18.96
N ASN A 134 6.16 15.90 19.54
CA ASN A 134 5.29 15.92 20.72
C ASN A 134 3.99 16.72 20.53
N PHE A 135 3.50 16.81 19.29
CA PHE A 135 2.28 17.58 18.97
C PHE A 135 1.00 16.93 19.49
N VAL A 136 0.98 15.63 19.78
CA VAL A 136 -0.17 14.96 20.42
C VAL A 136 -0.53 15.64 21.75
N GLY A 137 0.46 16.18 22.46
CA GLY A 137 0.28 16.87 23.73
C GLY A 137 0.03 18.37 23.61
N ASN A 138 0.05 18.96 22.41
CA ASN A 138 0.00 20.40 22.19
C ASN A 138 -1.41 20.97 22.48
N GLU A 139 -1.51 21.93 23.40
CA GLU A 139 -2.81 22.49 23.82
C GLU A 139 -3.50 23.28 22.70
N THR A 140 -2.77 24.02 21.87
CA THR A 140 -3.35 24.75 20.74
C THR A 140 -4.02 23.80 19.75
N LEU A 141 -3.39 22.67 19.42
CA LEU A 141 -4.00 21.65 18.55
C LEU A 141 -5.23 21.00 19.20
N LYS A 142 -5.19 20.72 20.51
CA LYS A 142 -6.36 20.18 21.25
C LYS A 142 -7.54 21.15 21.24
N GLU A 143 -7.29 22.43 21.50
CA GLU A 143 -8.32 23.47 21.47
C GLU A 143 -8.97 23.58 20.08
N LYS A 144 -8.15 23.60 19.02
CA LYS A 144 -8.64 23.60 17.62
C LYS A 144 -9.44 22.35 17.30
N ALA A 145 -9.00 21.17 17.74
CA ALA A 145 -9.73 19.93 17.57
C ALA A 145 -11.09 19.95 18.30
N VAL A 146 -11.15 20.44 19.54
CA VAL A 146 -12.40 20.59 20.31
C VAL A 146 -13.35 21.60 19.65
N GLN A 147 -12.84 22.73 19.17
CA GLN A 147 -13.64 23.71 18.44
C GLN A 147 -14.23 23.10 17.16
N THR A 148 -13.42 22.36 16.41
CA THR A 148 -13.85 21.67 15.19
C THR A 148 -14.91 20.61 15.52
N LEU A 149 -14.69 19.81 16.57
CA LEU A 149 -15.65 18.81 17.03
C LEU A 149 -17.01 19.42 17.36
N ARG A 150 -17.04 20.59 18.04
CA ARG A 150 -18.28 21.31 18.37
C ARG A 150 -19.00 21.84 17.13
N THR A 151 -18.27 22.14 16.07
CA THR A 151 -18.82 22.76 14.85
C THR A 151 -19.29 21.70 13.84
N TYR A 152 -18.49 20.63 13.64
CA TYR A 152 -18.67 19.65 12.57
C TYR A 152 -19.13 18.27 13.07
N GLY A 153 -19.10 18.03 14.38
CA GLY A 153 -19.37 16.71 14.96
C GLY A 153 -18.19 15.74 14.87
N VAL A 154 -18.44 14.46 15.21
CA VAL A 154 -17.41 13.43 15.34
C VAL A 154 -16.85 12.98 13.99
N GLY A 155 -17.68 12.90 12.94
CA GLY A 155 -17.24 12.51 11.62
C GLY A 155 -18.36 12.65 10.57
N PRO A 156 -17.99 12.70 9.29
CA PRO A 156 -18.93 13.00 8.20
C PRO A 156 -19.86 11.82 7.82
N CYS A 157 -19.55 10.58 8.24
CA CYS A 157 -20.35 9.37 7.98
C CYS A 157 -20.70 9.12 6.50
N GLY A 158 -19.97 9.73 5.58
CA GLY A 158 -20.20 9.64 4.15
C GLY A 158 -18.89 9.68 3.36
N PRO A 159 -18.86 9.06 2.17
CA PRO A 159 -17.71 9.13 1.29
C PRO A 159 -17.48 10.54 0.71
N PRO A 160 -16.23 10.98 0.52
CA PRO A 160 -15.90 12.30 -0.02
C PRO A 160 -16.55 12.60 -1.37
N GLY A 161 -16.63 11.60 -2.28
CA GLY A 161 -17.17 11.76 -3.63
C GLY A 161 -18.69 11.96 -3.72
N PHE A 162 -19.39 11.96 -2.58
CA PHE A 162 -20.84 12.12 -2.51
C PHE A 162 -21.21 13.28 -1.58
N TYR A 163 -21.38 13.01 -0.28
CA TYR A 163 -21.83 13.97 0.74
C TYR A 163 -20.91 14.01 1.97
N GLY A 164 -19.71 13.44 1.88
CA GLY A 164 -18.75 13.39 2.99
C GLY A 164 -17.72 14.53 3.03
N THR A 165 -17.65 15.36 1.97
CA THR A 165 -16.66 16.43 1.89
C THR A 165 -17.16 17.69 2.64
N GLN A 166 -16.36 18.16 3.59
CA GLN A 166 -16.58 19.38 4.35
C GLN A 166 -15.51 20.41 3.93
N ASP A 167 -15.79 21.69 4.14
CA ASP A 167 -14.89 22.82 3.82
C ASP A 167 -13.49 22.66 4.42
N VAL A 168 -13.39 22.12 5.64
CA VAL A 168 -12.10 21.82 6.29
C VAL A 168 -11.26 20.80 5.52
N HIS A 169 -11.87 19.87 4.78
CA HIS A 169 -11.11 18.93 3.94
C HIS A 169 -10.45 19.66 2.77
N MET A 170 -11.22 20.54 2.11
CA MET A 170 -10.70 21.36 1.00
C MET A 170 -9.61 22.32 1.45
N LYS A 171 -9.76 22.89 2.66
CA LYS A 171 -8.71 23.71 3.28
C LYS A 171 -7.43 22.90 3.52
N THR A 172 -7.54 21.71 4.13
CA THR A 172 -6.37 20.86 4.36
C THR A 172 -5.69 20.43 3.07
N GLU A 173 -6.46 20.11 2.02
CA GLU A 173 -5.92 19.83 0.68
C GLU A 173 -5.14 21.05 0.14
N ALA A 174 -5.68 22.26 0.23
CA ALA A 174 -5.01 23.48 -0.21
C ALA A 174 -3.73 23.77 0.61
N ASP A 175 -3.77 23.59 1.92
CA ASP A 175 -2.61 23.82 2.80
C ASP A 175 -1.47 22.83 2.49
N VAL A 176 -1.78 21.55 2.26
CA VAL A 176 -0.79 20.53 1.84
C VAL A 176 -0.20 20.87 0.47
N ALA A 177 -1.04 21.20 -0.51
CA ALA A 177 -0.59 21.57 -1.86
C ALA A 177 0.34 22.81 -1.82
N SER A 178 -0.08 23.84 -1.09
CA SER A 178 0.71 25.07 -0.90
C SER A 178 2.01 24.83 -0.15
N HIS A 179 2.02 23.93 0.85
CA HIS A 179 3.24 23.63 1.59
C HIS A 179 4.25 22.89 0.72
N LEU A 180 3.80 21.88 -0.03
CA LEU A 180 4.65 21.15 -0.98
C LEU A 180 5.12 22.03 -2.15
N GLY A 181 4.30 22.98 -2.58
CA GLY A 181 4.56 23.80 -3.77
C GLY A 181 4.08 23.10 -5.06
N VAL A 182 2.95 22.41 -4.98
CA VAL A 182 2.28 21.76 -6.13
C VAL A 182 0.88 22.33 -6.32
N GLU A 183 0.27 22.03 -7.46
CA GLU A 183 -0.99 22.62 -7.88
C GLU A 183 -2.18 22.17 -7.03
N SER A 184 -2.27 20.87 -6.73
CA SER A 184 -3.47 20.31 -6.10
C SER A 184 -3.14 19.11 -5.19
N CYS A 185 -4.03 18.83 -4.25
CA CYS A 185 -3.92 17.71 -3.32
C CYS A 185 -5.29 17.07 -3.08
N ILE A 186 -5.31 15.76 -2.82
CA ILE A 186 -6.48 15.00 -2.36
C ILE A 186 -6.17 14.32 -1.03
N VAL A 187 -7.08 14.42 -0.06
CA VAL A 187 -6.93 13.79 1.27
C VAL A 187 -7.74 12.49 1.37
N TYR A 188 -7.12 11.47 1.94
CA TYR A 188 -7.69 10.17 2.24
C TYR A 188 -7.88 9.98 3.74
N ALA A 189 -8.92 9.26 4.15
CA ALA A 189 -9.22 9.03 5.57
C ALA A 189 -8.26 8.06 6.27
N GLN A 190 -7.62 7.15 5.53
CA GLN A 190 -6.79 6.08 6.09
C GLN A 190 -5.40 6.06 5.43
N SER A 191 -4.35 6.13 6.24
CA SER A 191 -2.95 6.19 5.81
C SER A 191 -2.58 4.99 4.91
N PHE A 192 -2.84 3.77 5.39
CA PHE A 192 -2.56 2.53 4.65
C PHE A 192 -3.29 2.46 3.29
N SER A 193 -4.53 2.93 3.24
CA SER A 193 -5.36 2.91 2.04
C SER A 193 -5.00 3.98 1.02
N THR A 194 -4.19 4.98 1.41
CA THR A 194 -3.84 6.12 0.54
C THR A 194 -3.04 5.64 -0.67
N ILE A 195 -1.83 5.11 -0.46
CA ILE A 195 -0.99 4.64 -1.57
C ILE A 195 -1.55 3.38 -2.22
N SER A 196 -2.15 2.48 -1.42
CA SER A 196 -2.71 1.23 -1.94
C SER A 196 -3.95 1.44 -2.80
N GLY A 197 -4.68 2.54 -2.61
CA GLY A 197 -5.76 3.02 -3.49
C GLY A 197 -5.28 3.91 -4.64
N CYS A 198 -4.26 4.73 -4.43
CA CYS A 198 -3.72 5.65 -5.44
C CYS A 198 -3.06 4.89 -6.61
N ILE A 199 -2.22 3.89 -6.35
CA ILE A 199 -1.53 3.14 -7.42
C ILE A 199 -2.52 2.53 -8.43
N PRO A 200 -3.55 1.75 -8.02
CA PRO A 200 -4.50 1.16 -8.97
C PRO A 200 -5.44 2.17 -9.65
N ALA A 201 -5.57 3.40 -9.12
CA ALA A 201 -6.30 4.47 -9.81
C ALA A 201 -5.62 4.85 -11.15
N PHE A 202 -4.28 4.76 -11.21
CA PHE A 202 -3.49 5.14 -12.39
C PHE A 202 -2.91 3.97 -13.18
N SER A 203 -2.62 2.85 -12.52
CA SER A 203 -1.97 1.70 -13.15
C SER A 203 -2.89 0.48 -13.12
N LYS A 204 -3.12 -0.14 -14.29
CA LYS A 204 -3.98 -1.32 -14.43
C LYS A 204 -3.29 -2.39 -15.28
N ARG A 205 -3.97 -3.52 -15.49
CA ARG A 205 -3.51 -4.57 -16.40
C ARG A 205 -3.13 -3.98 -17.77
N GLY A 206 -1.90 -4.23 -18.21
CA GLY A 206 -1.32 -3.72 -19.45
C GLY A 206 -0.32 -2.58 -19.25
N ASP A 207 -0.36 -1.90 -18.10
CA ASP A 207 0.66 -0.90 -17.73
C ASP A 207 1.87 -1.55 -17.07
N ILE A 208 2.94 -0.77 -16.90
CA ILE A 208 4.20 -1.21 -16.33
C ILE A 208 4.58 -0.39 -15.12
N ILE A 209 4.96 -1.10 -14.06
CA ILE A 209 5.50 -0.52 -12.83
C ILE A 209 6.94 -1.00 -12.68
N VAL A 210 7.86 -0.07 -12.48
CA VAL A 210 9.23 -0.33 -12.05
C VAL A 210 9.34 0.06 -10.58
N ALA A 211 9.44 -0.91 -9.68
CA ALA A 211 9.33 -0.71 -8.24
C ALA A 211 10.64 -1.00 -7.52
N ASP A 212 10.97 -0.20 -6.50
CA ASP A 212 12.12 -0.45 -5.63
C ASP A 212 11.89 -1.75 -4.82
N SER A 213 12.91 -2.59 -4.70
CA SER A 213 12.77 -3.89 -4.03
C SER A 213 12.51 -3.80 -2.52
N ALA A 214 12.70 -2.62 -1.89
CA ALA A 214 12.48 -2.38 -0.46
C ALA A 214 11.17 -1.63 -0.12
N LEU A 215 10.28 -1.40 -1.10
CA LEU A 215 9.00 -0.70 -0.88
C LEU A 215 8.24 -1.19 0.37
N ASN A 216 7.60 -0.26 1.07
CA ASN A 216 6.77 -0.53 2.24
C ASN A 216 5.55 -1.39 1.89
N TYR A 217 4.95 -1.97 2.94
CA TYR A 217 3.88 -2.94 2.79
C TYR A 217 2.65 -2.36 2.06
N SER A 218 2.28 -1.12 2.34
CA SER A 218 1.11 -0.48 1.74
C SER A 218 1.30 -0.21 0.25
N ALA A 219 2.48 0.26 -0.16
CA ALA A 219 2.85 0.43 -1.56
C ALA A 219 2.82 -0.91 -2.31
N ARG A 220 3.39 -1.97 -1.72
CA ARG A 220 3.34 -3.33 -2.31
C ARG A 220 1.92 -3.83 -2.53
N LYS A 221 1.00 -3.52 -1.61
CA LYS A 221 -0.42 -3.86 -1.78
C LYS A 221 -1.05 -3.08 -2.92
N GLY A 222 -0.74 -1.79 -3.09
CA GLY A 222 -1.17 -1.04 -4.27
C GLY A 222 -0.65 -1.64 -5.57
N VAL A 223 0.64 -2.01 -5.62
CA VAL A 223 1.26 -2.69 -6.76
C VAL A 223 0.54 -4.01 -7.06
N GLN A 224 0.26 -4.82 -6.03
CA GLN A 224 -0.48 -6.09 -6.17
C GLN A 224 -1.90 -5.87 -6.72
N ILE A 225 -2.64 -4.89 -6.20
CA ILE A 225 -4.02 -4.57 -6.60
C ILE A 225 -4.05 -4.05 -8.05
N SER A 226 -3.02 -3.32 -8.49
CA SER A 226 -2.95 -2.76 -9.84
C SER A 226 -3.01 -3.80 -10.96
N ARG A 227 -2.56 -5.05 -10.70
CA ARG A 227 -2.41 -6.12 -11.71
C ARG A 227 -1.55 -5.70 -12.93
N SER A 228 -0.68 -4.71 -12.74
CA SER A 228 0.25 -4.22 -13.77
C SER A 228 1.39 -5.22 -13.98
N THR A 229 2.14 -5.05 -15.06
CA THR A 229 3.41 -5.77 -15.22
C THR A 229 4.45 -5.11 -14.31
N VAL A 230 4.91 -5.81 -13.29
CA VAL A 230 5.87 -5.28 -12.31
C VAL A 230 7.28 -5.74 -12.67
N LYS A 231 8.22 -4.80 -12.70
CA LYS A 231 9.67 -5.05 -12.73
C LYS A 231 10.25 -4.47 -11.46
N TRP A 232 11.10 -5.24 -10.79
CA TRP A 232 11.80 -4.76 -9.60
C TRP A 232 13.20 -4.32 -9.99
N PHE A 233 13.71 -3.31 -9.30
CA PHE A 233 15.13 -2.96 -9.33
C PHE A 233 15.70 -3.06 -7.92
N GLU A 234 17.00 -3.31 -7.82
CA GLU A 234 17.71 -3.42 -6.55
C GLU A 234 17.61 -2.12 -5.75
N HIS A 235 17.32 -2.26 -4.46
CA HIS A 235 17.01 -1.16 -3.57
C HIS A 235 18.06 -0.04 -3.64
N ASN A 236 17.57 1.19 -3.89
CA ASN A 236 18.37 2.42 -3.99
C ASN A 236 19.54 2.35 -5.00
N ASN A 237 19.53 1.39 -5.94
CA ASN A 237 20.57 1.22 -6.95
C ASN A 237 20.16 1.86 -8.28
N MET A 238 20.56 3.11 -8.48
CA MET A 238 20.23 3.86 -9.70
C MET A 238 20.81 3.27 -11.00
N LYS A 239 21.90 2.49 -10.91
CA LYS A 239 22.47 1.79 -12.07
C LYS A 239 21.59 0.62 -12.50
N ASP A 240 21.11 -0.16 -11.53
CA ASP A 240 20.19 -1.26 -11.81
C ASP A 240 18.84 -0.75 -12.30
N LEU A 241 18.32 0.32 -11.68
CA LEU A 241 17.14 1.03 -12.18
C LEU A 241 17.30 1.43 -13.65
N GLU A 242 18.41 2.07 -14.02
CA GLU A 242 18.67 2.44 -15.41
C GLU A 242 18.66 1.23 -16.35
N GLN A 243 19.27 0.11 -15.97
CA GLN A 243 19.25 -1.12 -16.77
C GLN A 243 17.83 -1.67 -16.95
N VAL A 244 17.02 -1.68 -15.89
CA VAL A 244 15.61 -2.11 -15.95
C VAL A 244 14.80 -1.17 -16.86
N LEU A 245 14.98 0.15 -16.74
CA LEU A 245 14.29 1.13 -17.59
C LEU A 245 14.67 1.01 -19.07
N GLN A 246 15.96 0.79 -19.38
CA GLN A 246 16.42 0.52 -20.75
C GLN A 246 15.76 -0.73 -21.32
N LYS A 247 15.75 -1.82 -20.55
CA LYS A 247 15.14 -3.09 -20.96
C LYS A 247 13.64 -2.93 -21.22
N VAL A 248 12.90 -2.29 -20.30
CA VAL A 248 11.47 -2.03 -20.48
C VAL A 248 11.24 -1.16 -21.72
N THR A 249 12.00 -0.09 -21.90
CA THR A 249 11.86 0.80 -23.05
C THR A 249 12.07 0.03 -24.36
N LYS A 250 13.10 -0.81 -24.44
CA LYS A 250 13.37 -1.68 -25.59
C LYS A 250 12.23 -2.67 -25.87
N GLU A 251 11.68 -3.30 -24.83
CA GLU A 251 10.54 -4.24 -24.92
C GLU A 251 9.25 -3.55 -25.39
N GLN A 252 9.09 -2.25 -25.12
CA GLN A 252 7.89 -1.47 -25.46
C GLN A 252 7.98 -0.74 -26.81
N MET A 253 9.15 -0.62 -27.45
CA MET A 253 9.33 0.15 -28.70
C MET A 253 8.36 -0.26 -29.84
N LYS A 254 7.95 -1.53 -29.89
CA LYS A 254 7.06 -2.07 -30.93
C LYS A 254 5.64 -2.35 -30.43
N LYS A 255 5.30 -1.91 -29.22
CA LYS A 255 4.00 -2.11 -28.58
C LYS A 255 3.23 -0.80 -28.56
N PRO A 256 1.89 -0.84 -28.42
CA PRO A 256 1.11 0.35 -28.15
C PRO A 256 1.66 1.11 -26.95
N LEU A 257 1.50 2.44 -26.95
CA LEU A 257 1.96 3.27 -25.85
C LEU A 257 1.25 2.85 -24.55
N THR A 258 2.04 2.45 -23.56
CA THR A 258 1.55 2.03 -22.23
C THR A 258 1.96 3.04 -21.17
N ARG A 259 1.18 3.12 -20.08
CA ARG A 259 1.56 3.95 -18.94
C ARG A 259 2.65 3.25 -18.16
N ARG A 260 3.63 4.03 -17.70
CA ARG A 260 4.87 3.54 -17.12
C ARG A 260 5.21 4.36 -15.89
N PHE A 261 5.32 3.70 -14.76
CA PHE A 261 5.57 4.32 -13.46
C PHE A 261 6.83 3.77 -12.82
N ILE A 262 7.56 4.63 -12.11
CA ILE A 262 8.58 4.27 -11.15
C ILE A 262 8.01 4.53 -9.76
N ILE A 263 8.11 3.56 -8.85
CA ILE A 263 7.58 3.68 -7.48
C ILE A 263 8.73 3.51 -6.48
N THR A 264 8.87 4.47 -5.58
CA THR A 264 9.90 4.52 -4.54
C THR A 264 9.44 5.31 -3.32
N GLU A 265 10.22 5.30 -2.24
CA GLU A 265 9.97 6.05 -1.01
C GLU A 265 10.99 7.19 -0.88
N GLY A 266 10.60 8.31 -0.26
CA GLY A 266 11.52 9.39 0.10
C GLY A 266 12.48 8.95 1.20
N LEU A 267 11.92 8.59 2.36
CA LEU A 267 12.59 7.83 3.41
C LEU A 267 11.98 6.44 3.48
N PHE A 268 12.79 5.40 3.30
CA PHE A 268 12.33 4.03 3.27
C PHE A 268 11.95 3.55 4.67
N GLU A 269 10.73 3.03 4.84
CA GLU A 269 10.26 2.53 6.13
C GLU A 269 11.07 1.33 6.64
N THR A 270 11.58 0.51 5.72
CA THR A 270 12.16 -0.80 6.01
C THR A 270 13.68 -0.78 6.17
N THR A 271 14.37 0.12 5.47
CA THR A 271 15.83 0.26 5.47
C THR A 271 16.29 1.55 6.14
N GLY A 272 15.43 2.56 6.21
CA GLY A 272 15.66 3.84 6.89
C GLY A 272 16.51 4.83 6.10
N ASP A 273 17.05 4.44 4.95
CA ASP A 273 17.84 5.29 4.07
C ASP A 273 16.93 6.20 3.23
N VAL A 274 17.56 7.01 2.37
CA VAL A 274 16.91 8.05 1.56
C VAL A 274 17.20 7.80 0.09
N VAL A 275 16.20 8.00 -0.77
CA VAL A 275 16.36 7.87 -2.22
C VAL A 275 17.29 8.94 -2.80
N ASP A 276 18.03 8.60 -3.87
CA ASP A 276 18.67 9.60 -4.75
C ASP A 276 17.65 10.18 -5.74
N LEU A 277 16.88 11.18 -5.29
CA LEU A 277 15.80 11.78 -6.07
C LEU A 277 16.30 12.54 -7.32
N PRO A 278 17.39 13.33 -7.28
CA PRO A 278 17.93 13.96 -8.48
C PRO A 278 18.24 12.96 -9.59
N LYS A 279 18.90 11.85 -9.25
CA LYS A 279 19.22 10.83 -10.26
C LYS A 279 17.97 10.11 -10.76
N LEU A 280 17.01 9.85 -9.88
CA LEU A 280 15.70 9.30 -10.26
C LEU A 280 14.97 10.21 -11.27
N VAL A 281 14.99 11.52 -11.05
CA VAL A 281 14.38 12.50 -11.94
C VAL A 281 15.06 12.51 -13.31
N GLU A 282 16.40 12.49 -13.35
CA GLU A 282 17.17 12.37 -14.59
C GLU A 282 16.74 11.13 -15.40
N LEU A 283 16.66 9.98 -14.73
CA LEU A 283 16.27 8.71 -15.36
C LEU A 283 14.81 8.73 -15.84
N LYS A 284 13.87 9.31 -15.07
CA LYS A 284 12.47 9.39 -15.50
C LYS A 284 12.32 10.21 -16.79
N LEU A 285 13.09 11.30 -16.91
CA LEU A 285 13.04 12.21 -18.06
C LEU A 285 13.69 11.57 -19.30
N LYS A 286 14.77 10.82 -19.10
CA LYS A 286 15.48 10.07 -20.15
C LYS A 286 14.62 8.97 -20.75
N TYR A 287 13.96 8.15 -19.92
CA TYR A 287 13.21 6.97 -20.37
C TYR A 287 11.68 7.19 -20.49
N LYS A 288 11.19 8.39 -20.14
CA LYS A 288 9.79 8.82 -20.20
C LYS A 288 8.86 8.00 -19.30
N PHE A 289 9.22 7.92 -18.02
CA PHE A 289 8.42 7.32 -16.95
C PHE A 289 7.84 8.42 -16.05
N ARG A 290 6.79 8.09 -15.30
CA ARG A 290 6.24 8.94 -14.22
C ARG A 290 6.72 8.43 -12.87
N ILE A 291 6.85 9.31 -11.87
CA ILE A 291 7.23 8.92 -10.51
C ILE A 291 6.01 8.92 -9.59
N ILE A 292 5.83 7.84 -8.83
CA ILE A 292 5.02 7.82 -7.60
C ILE A 292 6.01 7.77 -6.44
N LEU A 293 6.07 8.85 -5.68
CA LEU A 293 6.97 9.00 -4.55
C LEU A 293 6.17 8.95 -3.25
N ASP A 294 6.48 7.99 -2.38
CA ASP A 294 5.91 7.92 -1.03
C ASP A 294 6.80 8.72 -0.04
N GLU A 295 6.32 9.88 0.37
CA GLU A 295 6.93 10.80 1.31
C GLU A 295 6.39 10.65 2.75
N THR A 296 5.73 9.53 3.07
CA THR A 296 5.13 9.26 4.40
C THR A 296 6.02 9.61 5.59
N TRP A 297 7.31 9.28 5.53
CA TRP A 297 8.25 9.49 6.63
C TRP A 297 9.16 10.70 6.46
N SER A 298 9.20 11.29 5.27
CA SER A 298 10.03 12.45 4.93
C SER A 298 9.26 13.77 4.96
N TYR A 299 7.99 13.79 4.56
CA TYR A 299 7.14 14.98 4.67
C TYR A 299 6.92 15.37 6.13
N GLY A 300 7.08 16.66 6.43
CA GLY A 300 7.12 17.20 7.77
C GLY A 300 8.44 16.97 8.53
N VAL A 301 9.46 16.37 7.91
CA VAL A 301 10.73 15.98 8.57
C VAL A 301 11.97 16.48 7.80
N LEU A 302 12.08 16.10 6.53
CA LEU A 302 13.21 16.46 5.69
C LEU A 302 13.02 17.84 5.05
N GLY A 303 14.14 18.49 4.75
CA GLY A 303 14.16 19.84 4.20
C GLY A 303 14.12 20.93 5.28
N ARG A 304 14.47 22.15 4.91
CA ARG A 304 14.56 23.27 5.86
C ARG A 304 13.22 23.61 6.48
N THR A 305 12.13 23.47 5.72
CA THR A 305 10.76 23.78 6.13
C THR A 305 9.89 22.54 6.30
N GLY A 306 10.46 21.34 6.13
CA GLY A 306 9.74 20.09 6.32
C GLY A 306 8.91 19.67 5.11
N ARG A 307 9.27 20.09 3.89
CA ARG A 307 8.52 19.73 2.67
C ARG A 307 8.85 18.34 2.14
N GLY A 308 9.81 17.64 2.74
CA GLY A 308 10.18 16.29 2.34
C GLY A 308 11.48 16.20 1.59
N VAL A 309 11.68 15.08 0.88
CA VAL A 309 12.93 14.79 0.18
C VAL A 309 13.14 15.71 -1.03
N THR A 310 12.05 16.19 -1.66
CA THR A 310 12.09 17.20 -2.72
C THR A 310 12.85 18.46 -2.29
N GLU A 311 12.47 19.07 -1.16
CA GLU A 311 13.19 20.22 -0.58
C GLU A 311 14.59 19.85 -0.11
N ALA A 312 14.76 18.69 0.55
CA ALA A 312 16.05 18.28 1.10
C ALA A 312 17.13 18.09 0.04
N GLN A 313 16.76 17.67 -1.17
CA GLN A 313 17.67 17.41 -2.28
C GLN A 313 17.59 18.45 -3.39
N ASN A 314 16.91 19.59 -3.15
CA ASN A 314 16.73 20.70 -4.09
C ASN A 314 16.11 20.27 -5.43
N VAL A 315 15.13 19.37 -5.38
CA VAL A 315 14.35 18.93 -6.54
C VAL A 315 13.03 19.68 -6.54
N ASP A 316 12.69 20.30 -7.66
CA ASP A 316 11.38 20.92 -7.88
C ASP A 316 10.29 19.84 -7.73
N PRO A 317 9.33 19.99 -6.80
CA PRO A 317 8.29 19.01 -6.55
C PRO A 317 7.43 18.71 -7.79
N THR A 318 7.33 19.64 -8.76
CA THR A 318 6.61 19.42 -10.02
C THR A 318 7.29 18.38 -10.93
N GLN A 319 8.56 18.04 -10.66
CA GLN A 319 9.25 16.94 -11.31
C GLN A 319 8.84 15.57 -10.77
N VAL A 320 8.00 15.49 -9.74
CA VAL A 320 7.43 14.25 -9.22
C VAL A 320 5.94 14.22 -9.56
N ASP A 321 5.52 13.21 -10.33
CA ASP A 321 4.16 13.19 -10.90
C ASP A 321 3.07 12.94 -9.84
N MET A 322 3.38 12.17 -8.80
CA MET A 322 2.52 11.93 -7.65
C MET A 322 3.35 11.87 -6.36
N ILE A 323 3.10 12.80 -5.44
CA ILE A 323 3.67 12.82 -4.10
C ILE A 323 2.61 12.31 -3.13
N ILE A 324 2.84 11.14 -2.57
CA ILE A 324 1.93 10.51 -1.61
C ILE A 324 2.53 10.63 -0.23
N GLY A 325 1.75 10.97 0.78
CA GLY A 325 2.25 11.00 2.15
C GLY A 325 1.15 10.72 3.16
N ASN A 326 1.54 10.50 4.41
CA ASN A 326 0.59 10.31 5.49
C ASN A 326 0.46 11.58 6.32
N LEU A 327 -0.76 11.84 6.77
CA LEU A 327 -1.05 12.88 7.77
C LEU A 327 -0.87 12.34 9.20
N SER A 328 -0.80 11.01 9.34
CA SER A 328 -0.38 10.36 10.59
C SER A 328 1.13 10.46 10.80
N GLY A 329 1.57 10.63 12.06
CA GLY A 329 2.99 10.72 12.41
C GLY A 329 3.41 12.17 12.64
N PRO A 330 4.26 12.78 11.79
CA PRO A 330 4.74 14.15 11.96
C PRO A 330 3.63 15.20 12.13
N LEU A 331 2.50 15.03 11.41
CA LEU A 331 1.39 15.99 11.42
C LEU A 331 0.31 15.69 12.46
N CYS A 332 0.51 14.67 13.32
CA CYS A 332 -0.37 14.40 14.46
C CYS A 332 -1.87 14.20 14.14
N ALA A 333 -2.21 13.80 12.91
CA ALA A 333 -3.57 13.53 12.48
C ALA A 333 -3.75 12.04 12.13
N ALA A 334 -4.72 11.73 11.26
CA ALA A 334 -4.84 10.43 10.61
C ALA A 334 -5.09 10.63 9.11
N GLY A 335 -5.00 9.54 8.35
CA GLY A 335 -5.19 9.56 6.92
C GLY A 335 -3.90 9.88 6.16
N GLY A 336 -4.06 10.14 4.88
CA GLY A 336 -2.96 10.46 3.98
C GLY A 336 -3.40 11.40 2.88
N PHE A 337 -2.49 11.68 1.97
CA PHE A 337 -2.73 12.57 0.85
C PHE A 337 -2.01 12.08 -0.39
N CYS A 338 -2.50 12.52 -1.55
CA CYS A 338 -1.77 12.47 -2.81
C CYS A 338 -1.79 13.85 -3.44
N ALA A 339 -0.63 14.39 -3.77
CA ALA A 339 -0.46 15.73 -4.33
C ALA A 339 0.26 15.66 -5.69
N GLY A 340 -0.08 16.60 -6.56
CA GLY A 340 0.39 16.62 -7.94
C GLY A 340 -0.33 17.69 -8.75
N THR A 341 -0.61 17.42 -10.02
CA THR A 341 -1.40 18.32 -10.87
C THR A 341 -2.90 18.21 -10.58
N GLU A 342 -3.68 19.19 -11.03
CA GLU A 342 -5.14 19.18 -10.90
C GLU A 342 -5.76 17.93 -11.57
N GLU A 343 -5.21 17.47 -12.71
CA GLU A 343 -5.70 16.27 -13.39
C GLU A 343 -5.42 15.00 -12.59
N VAL A 344 -4.25 14.92 -11.94
CA VAL A 344 -3.90 13.80 -11.06
C VAL A 344 -4.87 13.72 -9.89
N VAL A 345 -5.21 14.84 -9.28
CA VAL A 345 -6.17 14.88 -8.16
C VAL A 345 -7.58 14.57 -8.65
N SER A 346 -8.04 15.22 -9.73
CA SER A 346 -9.39 15.04 -10.27
C SER A 346 -9.65 13.61 -10.73
N HIS A 347 -8.68 12.97 -11.37
CA HIS A 347 -8.77 11.57 -11.78
C HIS A 347 -8.93 10.64 -10.57
N GLN A 348 -8.19 10.88 -9.49
CA GLN A 348 -8.28 10.06 -8.26
C GLN A 348 -9.63 10.17 -7.57
N ARG A 349 -10.24 11.36 -7.53
CA ARG A 349 -11.56 11.55 -6.92
C ARG A 349 -12.63 10.62 -7.50
N LEU A 350 -12.48 10.26 -8.78
CA LEU A 350 -13.41 9.37 -9.49
C LEU A 350 -12.99 7.89 -9.49
N SER A 351 -11.69 7.61 -9.45
CA SER A 351 -11.16 6.27 -9.74
C SER A 351 -10.53 5.55 -8.56
N SER A 352 -10.17 6.26 -7.49
CA SER A 352 -9.54 5.65 -6.32
C SER A 352 -10.58 5.02 -5.41
N ALA A 353 -10.62 3.69 -5.36
CA ALA A 353 -11.61 2.95 -4.57
C ALA A 353 -11.58 3.33 -3.07
N SER A 354 -10.38 3.57 -2.53
CA SER A 354 -10.19 3.98 -1.14
C SER A 354 -10.68 5.39 -0.84
N TYR A 355 -10.87 6.22 -1.86
CA TYR A 355 -11.48 7.55 -1.74
C TYR A 355 -13.00 7.47 -1.98
N THR A 356 -13.43 6.81 -3.06
CA THR A 356 -14.84 6.77 -3.47
C THR A 356 -15.73 5.94 -2.55
N PHE A 357 -15.22 4.82 -2.01
CA PHE A 357 -16.01 3.83 -1.26
C PHE A 357 -15.64 3.75 0.23
N SER A 358 -14.94 4.76 0.76
CA SER A 358 -14.63 4.88 2.18
C SER A 358 -15.15 6.21 2.73
N ALA A 359 -15.52 6.25 4.01
CA ALA A 359 -15.94 7.49 4.66
C ALA A 359 -14.80 8.52 4.68
N ALA A 360 -15.15 9.81 4.58
CA ALA A 360 -14.19 10.89 4.62
C ALA A 360 -13.48 10.98 5.99
N LEU A 361 -12.31 11.61 6.01
CA LEU A 361 -11.55 11.86 7.23
C LEU A 361 -12.41 12.68 8.22
N PRO A 362 -12.41 12.39 9.53
CA PRO A 362 -13.04 13.29 10.49
C PRO A 362 -12.51 14.72 10.41
N ALA A 363 -13.41 15.72 10.39
CA ALA A 363 -13.09 17.16 10.29
C ALA A 363 -12.00 17.61 11.27
N MET A 364 -12.07 17.13 12.53
CA MET A 364 -11.09 17.45 13.56
C MET A 364 -9.66 17.00 13.18
N LEU A 365 -9.51 15.87 12.48
CA LEU A 365 -8.21 15.36 12.07
C LEU A 365 -7.68 16.11 10.84
N ALA A 366 -8.56 16.47 9.89
CA ALA A 366 -8.19 17.32 8.76
C ALA A 366 -7.68 18.70 9.25
N THR A 367 -8.42 19.32 10.17
CA THR A 367 -8.05 20.60 10.78
C THR A 367 -6.74 20.48 11.58
N THR A 368 -6.57 19.39 12.33
CA THR A 368 -5.32 19.14 13.08
C THR A 368 -4.11 19.05 12.15
N ALA A 369 -4.24 18.38 10.99
CA ALA A 369 -3.15 18.30 10.02
C ALA A 369 -2.78 19.68 9.46
N SER A 370 -3.80 20.46 9.05
CA SER A 370 -3.63 21.85 8.56
C SER A 370 -2.94 22.75 9.59
N GLU A 371 -3.43 22.75 10.84
CA GLU A 371 -2.84 23.54 11.92
C GLU A 371 -1.42 23.07 12.28
N THR A 372 -1.13 21.78 12.16
CA THR A 372 0.23 21.26 12.41
C THR A 372 1.20 21.70 11.31
N ILE A 373 0.77 21.72 10.04
CA ILE A 373 1.57 22.29 8.94
C ILE A 373 1.89 23.75 9.24
N ARG A 374 0.88 24.53 9.65
CA ARG A 374 1.06 25.94 10.03
C ARG A 374 2.07 26.11 11.17
N LEU A 375 2.00 25.29 12.22
CA LEU A 375 2.96 25.32 13.34
C LEU A 375 4.39 24.99 12.89
N ILE A 376 4.58 24.03 11.99
CA ILE A 376 5.91 23.69 11.45
C ILE A 376 6.47 24.87 10.63
N GLN A 377 5.62 25.57 9.88
CA GLN A 377 6.01 26.73 9.09
C GLN A 377 6.33 27.97 9.95
N GLU A 378 5.56 28.20 11.00
CA GLU A 378 5.76 29.32 11.95
C GLU A 378 6.98 29.09 12.86
N SER A 379 7.29 27.83 13.19
CA SER A 379 8.37 27.43 14.11
C SER A 379 9.34 26.41 13.50
N PRO A 380 10.11 26.75 12.45
CA PRO A 380 11.03 25.83 11.79
C PRO A 380 12.17 25.33 12.70
N GLU A 381 12.45 26.03 13.81
CA GLU A 381 13.43 25.61 14.83
C GLU A 381 13.14 24.23 15.42
N ILE A 382 11.87 23.80 15.41
CA ILE A 382 11.50 22.47 15.90
C ILE A 382 12.13 21.35 15.07
N LEU A 383 12.33 21.57 13.77
CA LEU A 383 13.01 20.65 12.86
C LEU A 383 14.51 20.56 13.21
N ALA A 384 15.14 21.70 13.51
CA ALA A 384 16.54 21.74 13.94
C ALA A 384 16.73 21.04 15.30
N GLN A 385 15.82 21.27 16.25
CA GLN A 385 15.84 20.58 17.54
C GLN A 385 15.68 19.07 17.39
N LEU A 386 14.82 18.61 16.47
CA LEU A 386 14.68 17.18 16.16
C LEU A 386 16.00 16.62 15.63
N ARG A 387 16.64 17.28 14.66
CA ARG A 387 17.95 16.86 14.11
C ARG A 387 19.03 16.75 15.19
N GLU A 388 19.10 17.70 16.12
CA GLU A 388 20.03 17.63 17.25
C GLU A 388 19.74 16.44 18.17
N ASN A 389 18.46 16.15 18.45
CA ASN A 389 18.08 14.96 19.22
C ASN A 389 18.41 13.67 18.47
N ILE A 390 18.21 13.61 17.15
CA ILE A 390 18.58 12.46 16.31
C ILE A 390 20.07 12.21 16.39
N LYS A 391 20.88 13.25 16.21
CA LYS A 391 22.35 13.19 16.34
C LYS A 391 22.77 12.73 17.73
N ALA A 392 22.14 13.24 18.78
CA ALA A 392 22.43 12.85 20.16
C ALA A 392 22.12 11.37 20.40
N MET A 393 20.95 10.88 19.99
CA MET A 393 20.55 9.47 20.09
C MET A 393 21.50 8.57 19.28
N ARG A 394 21.73 8.92 18.01
CA ARG A 394 22.61 8.16 17.11
C ARG A 394 24.01 8.02 17.71
N SER A 395 24.58 9.10 18.23
CA SER A 395 25.93 9.07 18.84
C SER A 395 26.07 8.15 20.04
N GLN A 396 24.97 7.83 20.75
CA GLN A 396 24.99 6.84 21.84
C GLN A 396 24.96 5.40 21.36
N LEU A 397 24.49 5.16 20.13
CA LEU A 397 24.19 3.84 19.59
C LEU A 397 25.22 3.43 18.54
N ASP A 398 25.47 4.27 17.54
CA ASP A 398 26.40 4.04 16.43
C ASP A 398 27.32 5.27 16.29
N PRO A 399 28.66 5.15 16.48
CA PRO A 399 29.47 3.91 16.50
C PRO A 399 29.72 3.29 17.88
N ARG A 400 29.13 3.81 18.96
CA ARG A 400 29.48 3.39 20.34
C ARG A 400 29.05 1.97 20.72
N SER A 401 28.11 1.36 20.01
CA SER A 401 27.76 -0.04 20.20
C SER A 401 28.66 -0.93 19.36
N ASP A 402 29.21 -1.98 19.97
CA ASP A 402 29.99 -2.98 19.27
C ASP A 402 29.12 -3.90 18.41
N TRP A 403 27.82 -3.97 18.69
CA TRP A 403 26.93 -5.02 18.18
C TRP A 403 26.00 -4.58 17.04
N VAL A 404 25.64 -3.30 16.98
CA VAL A 404 24.67 -2.76 16.02
C VAL A 404 25.22 -1.60 15.22
N ARG A 405 24.65 -1.38 14.04
CA ARG A 405 24.87 -0.18 13.20
C ARG A 405 23.52 0.43 12.82
N CYS A 406 23.48 1.75 12.63
CA CYS A 406 22.29 2.44 12.17
C CYS A 406 22.27 2.51 10.64
N THR A 407 21.23 1.95 10.02
CA THR A 407 21.05 2.03 8.56
C THR A 407 20.35 3.32 8.12
N SER A 408 19.65 3.97 9.04
CA SER A 408 18.86 5.15 8.70
C SER A 408 19.71 6.34 8.25
N ALA A 409 19.16 7.17 7.36
CA ALA A 409 19.76 8.44 6.95
C ALA A 409 19.99 9.36 8.16
N THR A 410 20.91 10.33 8.03
CA THR A 410 21.37 11.18 9.14
C THR A 410 20.25 11.92 9.85
N ASP A 411 19.30 12.46 9.09
CA ASP A 411 18.18 13.26 9.58
C ASP A 411 16.89 12.45 9.76
N ASN A 412 16.95 11.12 9.64
CA ASN A 412 15.77 10.28 9.83
C ASN A 412 15.49 10.07 11.32
N PRO A 413 14.31 10.49 11.85
CA PRO A 413 13.95 10.30 13.25
C PRO A 413 13.65 8.84 13.61
N ILE A 414 13.44 7.98 12.63
CA ILE A 414 13.26 6.54 12.79
C ILE A 414 14.63 5.88 12.61
N LEU A 415 15.33 5.65 13.71
CA LEU A 415 16.60 4.93 13.71
C LEU A 415 16.34 3.43 13.65
N LEU A 416 16.79 2.80 12.57
CA LEU A 416 16.80 1.36 12.38
C LEU A 416 18.19 0.84 12.69
N LEU A 417 18.30 0.04 13.75
CA LEU A 417 19.55 -0.58 14.17
C LEU A 417 19.55 -2.05 13.79
N VAL A 418 20.45 -2.41 12.89
CA VAL A 418 20.69 -3.80 12.49
C VAL A 418 21.94 -4.34 13.19
N LEU A 419 21.98 -5.65 13.42
CA LEU A 419 23.19 -6.30 13.93
C LEU A 419 24.34 -6.16 12.90
N LYS A 420 25.55 -5.89 13.39
CA LYS A 420 26.75 -5.81 12.55
C LYS A 420 27.08 -7.18 11.96
N GLN A 421 27.69 -7.18 10.77
CA GLN A 421 28.03 -8.41 10.05
C GLN A 421 28.94 -9.33 10.88
N ASP A 422 29.90 -8.77 11.61
CA ASP A 422 30.82 -9.54 12.46
C ASP A 422 30.07 -10.31 13.57
N ALA A 423 29.03 -9.69 14.15
CA ALA A 423 28.17 -10.32 15.15
C ALA A 423 27.31 -11.43 14.52
N LEU A 424 26.83 -11.23 13.30
CA LEU A 424 26.04 -12.23 12.57
C LEU A 424 26.89 -13.45 12.19
N THR A 425 28.09 -13.22 11.64
CA THR A 425 28.99 -14.29 11.19
C THR A 425 29.59 -15.07 12.37
N SER A 426 30.02 -14.39 13.43
CA SER A 426 30.61 -15.07 14.61
C SER A 426 29.64 -15.96 15.38
N ARG A 427 28.35 -15.62 15.36
CA ARG A 427 27.29 -16.36 16.07
C ARG A 427 26.41 -17.21 15.16
N ASN A 428 26.62 -17.14 13.85
CA ASN A 428 25.82 -17.82 12.81
C ASN A 428 24.30 -17.53 12.90
N PHE A 429 23.91 -16.28 13.14
CA PHE A 429 22.51 -15.93 13.39
C PHE A 429 21.63 -15.94 12.13
N GLY A 430 20.64 -16.83 12.10
CA GLY A 430 19.55 -16.81 11.12
C GLY A 430 18.56 -15.68 11.36
N GLN A 431 17.70 -15.36 10.37
CA GLN A 431 16.73 -14.24 10.47
C GLN A 431 15.80 -14.36 11.69
N LYS A 432 15.29 -15.58 11.97
CA LYS A 432 14.44 -15.86 13.15
C LYS A 432 15.19 -15.60 14.46
N GLU A 433 16.45 -16.04 14.55
CA GLU A 433 17.26 -15.84 15.76
C GLU A 433 17.54 -14.36 16.01
N GLN A 434 17.78 -13.59 14.94
CA GLN A 434 17.88 -12.14 15.03
C GLN A 434 16.59 -11.54 15.58
N GLU A 435 15.40 -11.93 15.09
CA GLU A 435 14.13 -11.43 15.63
C GLU A 435 13.97 -11.73 17.13
N TRP A 436 14.32 -12.94 17.58
CA TRP A 436 14.28 -13.32 18.99
C TRP A 436 15.23 -12.49 19.85
N ILE A 437 16.47 -12.29 19.40
CA ILE A 437 17.47 -11.50 20.12
C ILE A 437 17.04 -10.04 20.22
N LEU A 438 16.54 -9.47 19.13
CA LEU A 438 16.06 -8.09 19.14
C LEU A 438 14.82 -7.94 20.01
N GLN A 439 13.93 -8.94 20.07
CA GLN A 439 12.81 -8.95 21.01
C GLN A 439 13.27 -8.98 22.47
N GLU A 440 14.30 -9.77 22.81
CA GLU A 440 14.88 -9.75 24.17
C GLU A 440 15.49 -8.38 24.51
N VAL A 441 16.11 -7.70 23.53
CA VAL A 441 16.59 -6.33 23.73
C VAL A 441 15.43 -5.36 23.98
N VAL A 442 14.31 -5.48 23.25
CA VAL A 442 13.10 -4.68 23.49
C VAL A 442 12.57 -4.90 24.91
N ASP A 443 12.48 -6.16 25.35
CA ASP A 443 12.03 -6.52 26.69
C ASP A 443 12.96 -5.96 27.77
N GLU A 444 14.29 -6.04 27.58
CA GLU A 444 15.28 -5.49 28.51
C GLU A 444 15.23 -3.96 28.55
N CYS A 445 15.04 -3.28 27.42
CA CYS A 445 14.84 -1.82 27.39
C CYS A 445 13.59 -1.43 28.20
N LEU A 446 12.49 -2.16 28.01
CA LEU A 446 11.24 -1.92 28.71
C LEU A 446 11.38 -2.18 30.22
N ALA A 447 12.11 -3.22 30.61
CA ALA A 447 12.46 -3.49 32.00
C ALA A 447 13.21 -2.30 32.63
N ASN A 448 14.07 -1.62 31.87
CA ASN A 448 14.82 -0.43 32.29
C ASN A 448 14.09 0.90 32.00
N GLY A 449 12.79 0.87 31.70
CA GLY A 449 11.95 2.07 31.59
C GLY A 449 12.03 2.81 30.25
N VAL A 450 12.53 2.17 29.19
CA VAL A 450 12.57 2.71 27.83
C VAL A 450 11.77 1.81 26.90
N LEU A 451 10.68 2.34 26.33
CA LEU A 451 9.84 1.62 25.38
C LEU A 451 10.35 1.88 23.95
N ILE A 452 10.82 0.83 23.29
CA ILE A 452 11.19 0.79 21.86
C ILE A 452 10.44 -0.37 21.20
N THR A 453 10.63 -0.56 19.89
CA THR A 453 10.07 -1.72 19.19
C THR A 453 11.08 -2.29 18.20
N ARG A 454 10.68 -3.35 17.51
CA ARG A 454 11.42 -3.96 16.40
C ARG A 454 10.73 -3.60 15.09
N LEU A 455 11.49 -3.60 14.00
CA LEU A 455 10.90 -3.56 12.66
C LEU A 455 10.09 -4.85 12.47
N LYS A 456 8.79 -4.72 12.25
CA LYS A 456 7.94 -5.88 11.97
C LYS A 456 8.12 -6.31 10.53
N ALA A 457 8.43 -7.58 10.32
CA ALA A 457 8.59 -8.15 9.00
C ALA A 457 7.28 -8.05 8.20
N MET A 458 7.39 -7.96 6.87
CA MET A 458 6.21 -8.01 6.02
C MET A 458 5.70 -9.46 5.96
N PRO A 459 4.40 -9.70 6.23
CA PRO A 459 3.86 -11.04 6.14
C PRO A 459 4.03 -11.58 4.72
N GLN A 460 4.35 -12.87 4.61
CA GLN A 460 4.44 -13.51 3.30
C GLN A 460 3.07 -13.41 2.59
N PRO A 461 3.04 -13.18 1.27
CA PRO A 461 1.78 -13.13 0.55
C PRO A 461 1.07 -14.50 0.63
N LEU A 462 -0.19 -14.50 1.06
CA LEU A 462 -1.01 -15.71 1.15
C LEU A 462 -1.05 -16.42 -0.23
N GLY A 463 -0.63 -17.67 -0.30
CA GLY A 463 -0.64 -18.48 -1.53
C GLY A 463 0.52 -18.24 -2.52
N ALA A 464 1.56 -17.48 -2.14
CA ALA A 464 2.76 -17.35 -2.97
C ALA A 464 3.57 -18.66 -2.98
N ALA A 465 3.97 -19.12 -4.17
CA ALA A 465 4.91 -20.23 -4.30
C ALA A 465 6.25 -19.88 -3.62
N VAL A 466 6.90 -20.87 -3.00
CA VAL A 466 8.15 -20.73 -2.24
C VAL A 466 9.29 -20.08 -3.06
N SER A 467 9.21 -20.07 -4.39
CA SER A 467 10.17 -19.45 -5.31
C SER A 467 9.93 -17.95 -5.60
N ALA A 468 8.78 -17.39 -5.22
CA ALA A 468 8.43 -15.98 -5.40
C ALA A 468 8.66 -15.17 -4.11
N GLN A 469 9.76 -15.45 -3.40
CA GLN A 469 10.11 -14.75 -2.17
C GLN A 469 10.38 -13.28 -2.48
N SER A 470 9.45 -12.41 -2.09
CA SER A 470 9.71 -10.98 -2.01
C SER A 470 10.88 -10.75 -1.03
N PRO A 471 11.83 -9.84 -1.35
CA PRO A 471 12.91 -9.50 -0.43
C PRO A 471 12.33 -9.12 0.93
N GLN A 472 12.76 -9.83 1.98
CA GLN A 472 12.36 -9.54 3.35
C GLN A 472 13.32 -8.50 3.94
N PRO A 473 12.80 -7.51 4.68
CA PRO A 473 13.67 -6.54 5.31
C PRO A 473 14.54 -7.21 6.37
N GLN A 474 15.75 -6.67 6.55
CA GLN A 474 16.63 -7.12 7.61
C GLN A 474 15.99 -6.83 8.98
N PRO A 475 15.99 -7.79 9.93
CA PRO A 475 15.52 -7.53 11.29
C PRO A 475 16.30 -6.38 11.93
N ALA A 476 15.57 -5.43 12.54
CA ALA A 476 16.15 -4.24 13.14
C ALA A 476 15.41 -3.84 14.42
N LEU A 477 16.12 -3.20 15.36
CA LEU A 477 15.47 -2.39 16.40
C LEU A 477 15.02 -1.07 15.78
N LYS A 478 13.86 -0.60 16.19
CA LYS A 478 13.24 0.64 15.71
C LYS A 478 13.08 1.61 16.86
N ILE A 479 13.77 2.74 16.75
CA ILE A 479 13.81 3.80 17.76
C ILE A 479 13.34 5.09 17.10
N CYS A 480 12.23 5.64 17.59
CA CYS A 480 11.64 6.87 17.09
C CYS A 480 12.04 8.03 18.01
N VAL A 481 12.86 8.94 17.50
CA VAL A 481 13.36 10.12 18.22
C VAL A 481 12.30 11.22 18.23
N THR A 482 12.22 11.98 19.32
CA THR A 482 11.24 13.06 19.51
C THR A 482 11.86 14.32 20.11
N THR A 483 11.30 15.49 19.82
CA THR A 483 11.63 16.77 20.45
C THR A 483 11.05 16.90 21.85
N GLY A 484 10.09 16.05 22.23
CA GLY A 484 9.51 16.05 23.56
C GLY A 484 10.41 15.50 24.67
N LEU A 485 11.66 15.13 24.33
CA LEU A 485 12.73 14.82 25.27
C LEU A 485 13.83 15.87 25.16
N SER A 486 14.37 16.27 26.31
CA SER A 486 15.60 17.06 26.33
C SER A 486 16.78 16.25 25.76
N LYS A 487 17.82 16.93 25.28
CA LYS A 487 19.06 16.27 24.81
C LYS A 487 19.62 15.28 25.85
N LYS A 488 19.63 15.67 27.13
CA LYS A 488 20.11 14.83 28.24
C LYS A 488 19.26 13.57 28.43
N GLU A 489 17.94 13.68 28.29
CA GLU A 489 17.05 12.52 28.38
C GLU A 489 17.21 11.59 27.17
N THR A 490 17.35 12.16 25.98
CA THR A 490 17.63 11.43 24.74
C THR A 490 18.94 10.63 24.86
N GLU A 491 20.01 11.25 25.34
CA GLU A 491 21.30 10.57 25.59
C GLU A 491 21.16 9.49 26.66
N LYS A 492 20.46 9.77 27.77
CA LYS A 492 20.21 8.78 28.83
C LYS A 492 19.46 7.56 28.29
N ALA A 493 18.42 7.77 27.46
CA ALA A 493 17.67 6.68 26.84
C ALA A 493 18.56 5.87 25.87
N GLY A 494 19.39 6.55 25.06
CA GLY A 494 20.37 5.88 24.19
C GLY A 494 21.36 5.01 24.95
N VAL A 495 21.84 5.46 26.12
CA VAL A 495 22.72 4.67 27.00
C VAL A 495 22.00 3.42 27.52
N VAL A 496 20.74 3.54 27.94
CA VAL A 496 19.93 2.39 28.39
C VAL A 496 19.77 1.36 27.27
N ILE A 497 19.43 1.81 26.05
CA ILE A 497 19.28 0.94 24.89
C ILE A 497 20.61 0.23 24.57
N ARG A 498 21.73 0.98 24.54
CA ARG A 498 23.06 0.39 24.30
C ARG A 498 23.41 -0.66 25.36
N HIS A 499 23.16 -0.39 26.64
CA HIS A 499 23.44 -1.35 27.71
C HIS A 499 22.57 -2.59 27.60
N ALA A 500 21.29 -2.46 27.23
CA ALA A 500 20.40 -3.58 26.97
C ALA A 500 20.93 -4.45 25.82
N ILE A 501 21.34 -3.84 24.70
CA ILE A 501 21.98 -4.54 23.59
C ILE A 501 23.21 -5.32 24.07
N THR A 502 24.15 -4.67 24.77
CA THR A 502 25.36 -5.33 25.26
C THR A 502 25.04 -6.48 26.21
N LYS A 503 24.09 -6.31 27.12
CA LYS A 503 23.68 -7.36 28.07
C LYS A 503 23.14 -8.60 27.37
N ILE A 504 22.25 -8.43 26.39
CA ILE A 504 21.66 -9.56 25.66
C ILE A 504 22.71 -10.23 24.76
N MET A 505 23.55 -9.44 24.07
CA MET A 505 24.55 -9.99 23.15
C MET A 505 25.72 -10.69 23.83
N THR A 506 26.00 -10.36 25.11
CA THR A 506 27.06 -11.00 25.92
C THR A 506 26.57 -12.20 26.72
N LYS A 507 25.25 -12.37 26.87
CA LYS A 507 24.66 -13.55 27.52
C LYS A 507 25.11 -14.81 26.77
N LYS A 508 25.82 -15.72 27.44
CA LYS A 508 26.11 -17.04 26.88
C LYS A 508 24.77 -17.77 26.72
N ARG A 509 24.43 -18.10 25.48
CA ARG A 509 23.32 -19.00 25.15
C ARG A 509 23.89 -20.38 24.84
#